data_AF-A0A968NDV8-F1
#
_entry.id   AF-A0A968NDV8-F1
#
_cell.length_a   1.000
_cell.length_b   1.000
_cell.length_c   1.000
_cell.angle_alpha   90.00
_cell.angle_beta   90.00
_cell.angle_gamma   90.00
#
_symmetry.space_group_name_H-M   'P 1'
#
loop_
_entity.id
_entity.type
_entity.pdbx_description
1 polymer ?
#
loop_
_entity_poly.entity_id
_entity_poly.type
_entity_poly.pdbx_seq_one_letter_code
_entity_poly.pdbx_strand_id
1 'polypeptide(L)'
;MLQAHADELIFNGLDATTGGYLTQTTRTELIHAAQAAMGAVSVEQQSALRFRDSQKDSAAIDADQRDLTQTGWGVLFPRNGDPRIRTALAPLLDLRRAQAGSRYRELSGNDGYRAGESARDFNHRHDAPVTGPVDADRLPYYILIVASPEEIPFDFQYALDVRYAVGRLHFATLEAYTHYAQSVVQAEQELPALPRRITLFGVHNCDDRATEASATKLIGPLAHTHLPNLMTAEVQRATAAQARARRSGREHEVEAAAAQIAAAQEWQMTALLAEQTYKAQLARCSAAMLPPRCCSPPAMG
;
A
#
# COMPACT_ATOMS: atom_id res chain seq x y z
N MET A 1 -39.14 18.42 -5.77
CA MET A 1 -38.31 19.35 -6.56
C MET A 1 -36.94 19.38 -5.88
N LEU A 2 -36.05 18.46 -6.25
CA LEU A 2 -34.68 18.38 -5.72
C LEU A 2 -33.77 18.58 -6.93
N GLN A 3 -33.13 19.75 -6.98
CA GLN A 3 -32.18 20.11 -8.02
C GLN A 3 -31.02 19.12 -7.99
N ALA A 4 -30.74 18.51 -9.13
CA ALA A 4 -29.54 17.72 -9.35
C ALA A 4 -28.31 18.63 -9.18
N HIS A 5 -27.48 18.37 -8.17
CA HIS A 5 -26.13 18.91 -8.10
C HIS A 5 -25.26 18.20 -9.16
N ALA A 6 -25.40 18.64 -10.42
CA ALA A 6 -24.82 18.00 -11.60
C ALA A 6 -23.28 18.11 -11.73
N ASP A 7 -22.58 18.67 -10.73
CA ASP A 7 -21.15 18.98 -10.77
C ASP A 7 -20.32 18.35 -9.64
N GLU A 8 -20.93 17.56 -8.76
CA GLU A 8 -20.21 16.92 -7.66
C GLU A 8 -19.60 15.58 -8.13
N LEU A 9 -18.27 15.53 -8.19
CA LEU A 9 -17.54 14.30 -8.49
C LEU A 9 -17.32 13.53 -7.19
N ILE A 10 -17.95 12.37 -7.06
CA ILE A 10 -17.70 11.45 -5.95
C ILE A 10 -16.37 10.75 -6.20
N PHE A 11 -15.36 11.08 -5.39
CA PHE A 11 -14.03 10.48 -5.47
C PHE A 11 -13.88 9.26 -4.55
N ASN A 12 -12.98 8.36 -4.95
CA ASN A 12 -12.58 7.23 -4.13
C ASN A 12 -11.80 7.71 -2.91
N GLY A 13 -12.23 7.29 -1.73
CA GLY A 13 -11.55 7.55 -0.46
C GLY A 13 -12.56 7.76 0.65
N LEU A 14 -12.35 7.10 1.79
CA LEU A 14 -13.17 7.28 2.97
C LEU A 14 -12.33 7.95 4.05
N ASP A 15 -12.86 9.01 4.63
CA ASP A 15 -12.29 9.58 5.85
C ASP A 15 -12.45 8.55 6.97
N ALA A 16 -11.33 8.04 7.47
CA ALA A 16 -11.29 7.02 8.51
C ALA A 16 -11.88 7.50 9.85
N THR A 17 -12.01 8.81 10.05
CA THR A 17 -12.54 9.42 11.26
C THR A 17 -14.04 9.69 11.18
N THR A 18 -14.51 10.24 10.05
CA THR A 18 -15.91 10.63 9.87
C THR A 18 -16.72 9.58 9.12
N GLY A 19 -16.10 8.69 8.35
CA GLY A 19 -16.77 7.73 7.46
C GLY A 19 -17.37 8.36 6.19
N GLY A 20 -17.24 9.68 6.01
CA GLY A 20 -17.59 10.38 4.78
C GLY A 20 -16.55 10.18 3.69
N TYR A 21 -16.75 10.84 2.55
CA TYR A 21 -15.74 10.85 1.49
C TYR A 21 -14.53 11.68 1.90
N LEU A 22 -13.33 11.15 1.64
CA LEU A 22 -12.07 11.77 2.00
C LEU A 22 -11.78 13.03 1.16
N THR A 23 -12.28 13.08 -0.08
CA THR A 23 -12.27 14.30 -0.90
C THR A 23 -13.65 14.65 -1.42
N GLN A 24 -13.98 15.93 -1.24
CA GLN A 24 -15.05 16.61 -1.94
C GLN A 24 -14.36 17.61 -2.88
N THR A 25 -14.33 17.29 -4.16
CA THR A 25 -13.63 18.11 -5.16
C THR A 25 -14.56 18.35 -6.33
N THR A 26 -14.62 19.59 -6.79
CA THR A 26 -15.42 19.96 -7.96
C THR A 26 -14.75 19.46 -9.24
N ARG A 27 -15.53 19.28 -10.32
CA ARG A 27 -14.99 18.93 -11.64
C ARG A 27 -13.89 19.90 -12.10
N THR A 28 -14.02 21.18 -11.81
CA THR A 28 -13.09 22.23 -12.21
C THR A 28 -11.74 22.09 -11.51
N GLU A 29 -11.74 21.85 -10.20
CA GLU A 29 -10.52 21.63 -9.42
C GLU A 29 -9.78 20.36 -9.87
N LEU A 30 -10.50 19.29 -10.20
CA LEU A 30 -9.89 18.09 -10.75
C LEU A 30 -9.19 18.37 -12.08
N ILE A 31 -9.83 19.11 -12.99
CA ILE A 31 -9.24 19.44 -14.29
C ILE A 31 -7.98 20.28 -14.11
N HIS A 32 -7.99 21.24 -13.18
CA HIS A 32 -6.82 22.05 -12.86
C HIS A 32 -5.67 21.23 -12.26
N ALA A 33 -5.96 20.38 -11.27
CA ALA A 33 -4.97 19.46 -10.70
C ALA A 33 -4.40 18.52 -11.77
N ALA A 34 -5.26 18.03 -12.65
CA ALA A 34 -4.88 17.17 -13.76
C ALA A 34 -3.91 17.85 -14.72
N GLN A 35 -4.22 19.10 -15.09
CA GLN A 35 -3.41 19.91 -15.99
C GLN A 35 -2.07 20.31 -15.34
N ALA A 36 -2.04 20.59 -14.04
CA ALA A 36 -0.81 20.87 -13.30
C ALA A 36 0.10 19.64 -13.18
N ALA A 37 -0.48 18.44 -13.10
CA ALA A 37 0.25 17.17 -13.07
C ALA A 37 0.76 16.73 -14.46
N MET A 38 0.27 17.32 -15.56
CA MET A 38 0.75 17.07 -16.94
C MET A 38 2.16 17.65 -17.14
N GLY A 39 3.16 16.95 -16.61
CA GLY A 39 4.58 17.31 -16.72
C GLY A 39 5.48 16.64 -15.69
N ALA A 40 4.91 16.05 -14.63
CA ALA A 40 5.66 15.54 -13.47
C ALA A 40 5.80 14.00 -13.43
N VAL A 41 5.37 13.28 -14.47
CA VAL A 41 5.45 11.82 -14.48
C VAL A 41 6.81 11.39 -15.04
N SER A 42 7.65 10.81 -14.19
CA SER A 42 8.90 10.19 -14.65
C SER A 42 8.60 9.03 -15.62
N VAL A 43 9.38 8.97 -16.71
CA VAL A 43 9.36 7.86 -17.69
C VAL A 43 9.57 6.50 -17.01
N GLU A 44 10.26 6.46 -15.87
CA GLU A 44 10.53 5.23 -15.12
C GLU A 44 9.26 4.67 -14.48
N GLN A 45 8.41 5.53 -13.91
CA GLN A 45 7.12 5.13 -13.32
C GLN A 45 6.17 4.55 -14.39
N GLN A 46 6.24 5.08 -15.62
CA GLN A 46 5.46 4.55 -16.75
C GLN A 46 5.97 3.18 -17.19
N SER A 47 7.29 3.00 -17.21
CA SER A 47 7.90 1.72 -17.58
C SER A 47 7.62 0.63 -16.54
N ALA A 48 7.63 0.97 -15.24
CA ALA A 48 7.42 0.04 -14.14
C ALA A 48 5.97 -0.48 -14.09
N LEU A 49 4.98 0.39 -14.32
CA LEU A 49 3.57 -0.02 -14.35
C LEU A 49 3.22 -0.84 -15.59
N ARG A 50 3.75 -0.49 -16.77
CA ARG A 50 3.59 -1.29 -17.99
C ARG A 50 4.26 -2.65 -17.84
N PHE A 51 5.42 -2.71 -17.20
CA PHE A 51 6.10 -3.95 -16.88
C PHE A 51 5.23 -4.84 -15.98
N ARG A 52 4.65 -4.29 -14.90
CA ARG A 52 3.72 -5.04 -14.02
C ARG A 52 2.52 -5.62 -14.76
N ASP A 53 1.94 -4.86 -15.68
CA ASP A 53 0.77 -5.31 -16.46
C ASP A 53 1.15 -6.37 -17.51
N SER A 54 2.37 -6.29 -18.07
CA SER A 54 2.92 -7.33 -18.98
C SER A 54 3.40 -8.60 -18.27
N GLN A 55 3.68 -8.51 -16.97
CA GLN A 55 4.23 -9.58 -16.12
C GLN A 55 3.14 -10.27 -15.27
N LYS A 56 1.85 -10.09 -15.62
CA LYS A 56 0.72 -10.72 -14.91
C LYS A 56 0.86 -12.24 -14.70
N ASP A 57 1.67 -12.90 -15.54
CA ASP A 57 1.89 -14.35 -15.51
C ASP A 57 3.30 -14.78 -15.05
N SER A 58 4.20 -13.85 -14.71
CA SER A 58 5.56 -14.16 -14.24
C SER A 58 5.68 -13.95 -12.73
N ALA A 59 6.20 -14.94 -12.00
CA ALA A 59 6.46 -14.80 -10.58
C ALA A 59 7.50 -13.69 -10.32
N ALA A 60 7.23 -12.82 -9.34
CA ALA A 60 8.15 -11.75 -8.94
C ALA A 60 9.50 -12.30 -8.42
N ILE A 61 9.47 -13.52 -7.89
CA ILE A 61 10.63 -14.32 -7.48
C ILE A 61 10.41 -15.78 -7.87
N ASP A 62 11.47 -16.47 -8.28
CA ASP A 62 11.46 -17.92 -8.53
C ASP A 62 11.80 -18.69 -7.24
N ALA A 63 10.91 -18.61 -6.25
CA ALA A 63 11.05 -19.23 -4.93
C ALA A 63 9.69 -19.42 -4.25
N ASP A 64 9.61 -20.27 -3.22
CA ASP A 64 8.43 -20.31 -2.35
C ASP A 64 8.34 -19.04 -1.51
N GLN A 65 7.34 -18.21 -1.80
CA GLN A 65 7.12 -16.94 -1.11
C GLN A 65 6.85 -17.09 0.40
N ARG A 66 6.47 -18.29 0.87
CA ARG A 66 6.22 -18.54 2.29
C ARG A 66 7.47 -18.92 3.08
N ASP A 67 8.60 -19.12 2.41
CA ASP A 67 9.86 -19.54 3.03
C ASP A 67 10.88 -18.39 3.01
N LEU A 68 11.16 -17.82 4.19
CA LEU A 68 12.13 -16.74 4.33
C LEU A 68 13.57 -17.17 4.07
N THR A 69 13.89 -18.47 4.16
CA THR A 69 15.23 -18.97 3.81
C THR A 69 15.48 -18.91 2.29
N GLN A 70 14.41 -18.92 1.49
CA GLN A 70 14.48 -18.79 0.04
C GLN A 70 14.21 -17.35 -0.43
N THR A 71 13.29 -16.62 0.20
CA THR A 71 12.95 -15.25 -0.22
C THR A 71 13.83 -14.17 0.40
N GLY A 72 14.42 -14.46 1.55
CA GLY A 72 15.13 -13.47 2.35
C GLY A 72 14.22 -12.47 3.04
N TRP A 73 14.80 -11.74 4.00
CA TRP A 73 14.12 -10.64 4.66
C TRP A 73 15.08 -9.48 4.93
N GLY A 74 14.69 -8.28 4.51
CA GLY A 74 15.48 -7.06 4.62
C GLY A 74 14.75 -5.98 5.41
N VAL A 75 15.50 -5.19 6.17
CA VAL A 75 15.03 -3.93 6.75
C VAL A 75 15.78 -2.76 6.13
N LEU A 76 15.05 -1.73 5.72
CA LEU A 76 15.59 -0.53 5.08
C LEU A 76 15.38 0.69 5.97
N PHE A 77 16.48 1.32 6.37
CA PHE A 77 16.51 2.57 7.10
C PHE A 77 16.97 3.74 6.20
N PRO A 78 16.61 4.99 6.54
CA PRO A 78 17.27 6.15 5.96
C PRO A 78 18.77 6.11 6.24
N ARG A 79 19.60 6.59 5.31
CA ARG A 79 21.07 6.64 5.47
C ARG A 79 21.51 7.29 6.79
N ASN A 80 20.81 8.34 7.20
CA ASN A 80 21.08 9.09 8.43
C ASN A 80 19.95 8.91 9.47
N GLY A 81 19.27 7.76 9.47
CA GLY A 81 18.17 7.48 10.41
C GLY A 81 18.63 7.36 11.86
N ASP A 82 17.70 7.55 12.81
CA ASP A 82 17.99 7.45 14.24
C ASP A 82 18.38 6.00 14.62
N PRO A 83 19.62 5.76 15.08
CA PRO A 83 20.08 4.40 15.44
C PRO A 83 19.28 3.78 16.59
N ARG A 84 18.59 4.59 17.42
CA ARG A 84 17.74 4.11 18.50
C ARG A 84 16.53 3.33 17.99
N ILE A 85 16.04 3.63 16.78
CA ILE A 85 14.93 2.88 16.18
C ILE A 85 15.37 1.45 15.87
N ARG A 86 16.58 1.27 15.32
CA ARG A 86 17.16 -0.05 15.07
C ARG A 86 17.33 -0.84 16.37
N THR A 87 17.75 -0.19 17.45
CA THR A 87 17.80 -0.80 18.80
C THR A 87 16.42 -1.18 19.31
N ALA A 88 15.41 -0.31 19.16
CA ALA A 88 14.04 -0.58 19.58
C ALA A 88 13.42 -1.79 18.85
N LEU A 89 13.82 -1.99 17.59
CA LEU A 89 13.37 -3.10 16.74
C LEU A 89 14.19 -4.40 16.90
N ALA A 90 15.26 -4.39 17.71
CA ALA A 90 16.19 -5.52 17.83
C ALA A 90 15.49 -6.90 18.00
N PRO A 91 14.44 -7.06 18.85
CA PRO A 91 13.77 -8.36 19.00
C PRO A 91 13.20 -8.91 17.68
N LEU A 92 12.57 -8.05 16.88
CA LEU A 92 12.02 -8.43 15.57
C LEU A 92 13.13 -8.72 14.56
N LEU A 93 14.18 -7.90 14.57
CA LEU A 93 15.33 -8.06 13.68
C LEU A 93 16.07 -9.38 13.94
N ASP A 94 16.23 -9.77 15.20
CA ASP A 94 16.86 -11.03 15.58
C ASP A 94 16.00 -12.23 15.18
N LEU A 95 14.68 -12.16 15.35
CA LEU A 95 13.74 -13.19 14.87
C LEU A 95 13.85 -13.39 13.35
N ARG A 96 13.81 -12.28 12.59
CA ARG A 96 13.90 -12.34 11.13
C ARG A 96 15.26 -12.82 10.65
N ARG A 97 16.35 -12.47 11.35
CA ARG A 97 17.68 -13.00 11.06
C ARG A 97 17.73 -14.51 11.25
N ALA A 98 17.13 -15.03 12.32
CA ALA A 98 17.07 -16.47 12.55
C ALA A 98 16.25 -17.21 11.48
N GLN A 99 15.15 -16.61 11.01
CA GLN A 99 14.27 -17.21 9.99
C GLN A 99 14.83 -17.12 8.56
N ALA A 100 15.45 -15.99 8.18
CA ALA A 100 15.95 -15.77 6.82
C ALA A 100 17.41 -16.22 6.61
N GLY A 101 18.16 -16.44 7.70
CA GLY A 101 19.53 -16.94 7.66
C GLY A 101 20.47 -16.05 6.84
N SER A 102 21.16 -16.64 5.86
CA SER A 102 22.12 -15.95 5.00
C SER A 102 21.48 -14.87 4.09
N ARG A 103 20.16 -14.90 3.91
CA ARG A 103 19.39 -13.91 3.11
C ARG A 103 18.76 -12.81 3.96
N TYR A 104 19.21 -12.65 5.20
CA TYR A 104 18.90 -11.49 6.03
C TYR A 104 19.77 -10.28 5.68
N ARG A 105 19.18 -9.07 5.59
CA ARG A 105 19.94 -7.83 5.35
C ARG A 105 19.43 -6.66 6.21
N GLU A 106 20.35 -5.92 6.83
CA GLU A 106 20.10 -4.61 7.46
C GLU A 106 20.66 -3.51 6.55
N LEU A 107 19.79 -2.86 5.77
CA LEU A 107 20.16 -1.80 4.83
C LEU A 107 20.11 -0.46 5.59
N SER A 108 21.25 -0.09 6.19
CA SER A 108 21.40 1.11 7.02
C SER A 108 22.71 1.84 6.70
N GLY A 109 22.88 3.07 7.21
CA GLY A 109 24.09 3.86 6.95
C GLY A 109 24.33 4.03 5.45
N ASN A 110 25.52 3.70 4.96
CA ASN A 110 25.85 3.83 3.53
C ASN A 110 25.03 2.94 2.61
N ASP A 111 24.47 1.85 3.15
CA ASP A 111 23.61 0.90 2.44
C ASP A 111 22.12 1.29 2.51
N GLY A 112 21.76 2.15 3.47
CA GLY A 112 20.41 2.69 3.64
C GLY A 112 19.94 3.57 2.48
N TYR A 113 18.70 4.05 2.56
CA TYR A 113 18.10 4.91 1.54
C TYR A 113 18.79 6.28 1.48
N ARG A 114 19.11 6.74 0.28
CA ARG A 114 19.69 8.06 0.03
C ARG A 114 18.59 8.99 -0.51
N ALA A 115 18.48 10.19 0.06
CA ALA A 115 17.46 11.16 -0.38
C ALA A 115 17.56 11.43 -1.89
N GLY A 116 16.43 11.28 -2.59
CA GLY A 116 16.34 11.46 -4.05
C GLY A 116 16.79 10.26 -4.88
N GLU A 117 17.26 9.16 -4.27
CA GLU A 117 17.63 7.94 -4.97
C GLU A 117 16.39 7.24 -5.54
N SER A 118 16.47 6.84 -6.81
CA SER A 118 15.41 6.07 -7.45
C SER A 118 15.49 4.59 -7.05
N ALA A 119 14.38 3.83 -7.18
CA ALA A 119 14.41 2.38 -6.95
C ALA A 119 15.36 1.63 -7.91
N ARG A 120 15.59 2.18 -9.11
CA ARG A 120 16.57 1.65 -10.07
C ARG A 120 17.99 1.84 -9.56
N ASP A 121 18.33 3.05 -9.12
CA ASP A 121 19.67 3.36 -8.59
C ASP A 121 19.96 2.57 -7.32
N PHE A 122 18.95 2.43 -6.46
CA PHE A 122 19.01 1.60 -5.27
C PHE A 122 19.31 0.13 -5.61
N ASN A 123 18.54 -0.48 -6.52
CA ASN A 123 18.81 -1.86 -6.96
C ASN A 123 20.21 -2.02 -7.55
N HIS A 124 20.62 -1.09 -8.42
CA HIS A 124 21.94 -1.12 -9.03
C HIS A 124 23.07 -1.01 -8.00
N ARG A 125 22.91 -0.16 -6.98
CA ARG A 125 23.87 -0.01 -5.89
C ARG A 125 24.04 -1.28 -5.04
N HIS A 126 22.98 -2.10 -4.95
CA HIS A 126 22.98 -3.37 -4.22
C HIS A 126 23.24 -4.58 -5.12
N ASP A 127 23.76 -4.37 -6.34
CA ASP A 127 24.00 -5.40 -7.34
C ASP A 127 22.76 -6.27 -7.64
N ALA A 128 21.56 -5.73 -7.40
CA ALA A 128 20.31 -6.43 -7.65
C ALA A 128 19.86 -6.19 -9.10
N PRO A 129 19.29 -7.21 -9.78
CA PRO A 129 18.78 -7.04 -11.12
C PRO A 129 17.77 -5.91 -11.17
N VAL A 130 17.88 -4.98 -12.12
CA VAL A 130 16.90 -3.89 -12.31
C VAL A 130 15.66 -4.39 -13.08
N THR A 131 15.83 -5.44 -13.88
CA THR A 131 14.80 -6.09 -14.69
C THR A 131 14.79 -7.60 -14.44
N GLY A 132 13.64 -8.26 -14.65
CA GLY A 132 13.50 -9.71 -14.47
C GLY A 132 13.14 -10.11 -13.03
N PRO A 133 13.25 -11.40 -12.67
CA PRO A 133 12.92 -11.88 -11.32
C PRO A 133 13.85 -11.28 -10.26
N VAL A 134 13.41 -11.27 -9.00
CA VAL A 134 14.22 -10.87 -7.85
C VAL A 134 15.30 -11.94 -7.56
N ASP A 135 16.52 -11.48 -7.28
CA ASP A 135 17.61 -12.31 -6.76
C ASP A 135 17.76 -12.05 -5.24
N ALA A 136 17.26 -12.99 -4.44
CA ALA A 136 17.25 -12.89 -2.98
C ALA A 136 18.63 -13.02 -2.31
N ASP A 137 19.69 -13.42 -3.04
CA ASP A 137 21.06 -13.38 -2.51
C ASP A 137 21.64 -11.95 -2.55
N ARG A 138 21.16 -11.12 -3.48
CA ARG A 138 21.54 -9.71 -3.64
C ARG A 138 20.69 -8.80 -2.77
N LEU A 139 19.39 -8.77 -3.04
CA LEU A 139 18.40 -8.04 -2.25
C LEU A 139 17.25 -8.96 -1.85
N PRO A 140 16.92 -9.04 -0.56
CA PRO A 140 15.79 -9.85 -0.09
C PRO A 140 14.47 -9.44 -0.74
N TYR A 141 13.60 -10.41 -0.98
CA TYR A 141 12.28 -10.17 -1.55
C TYR A 141 11.36 -9.39 -0.61
N TYR A 142 11.36 -9.74 0.69
CA TYR A 142 10.63 -8.99 1.70
C TYR A 142 11.47 -7.82 2.20
N ILE A 143 11.01 -6.59 2.00
CA ILE A 143 11.70 -5.37 2.47
C ILE A 143 10.77 -4.58 3.38
N LEU A 144 11.17 -4.40 4.64
CA LEU A 144 10.48 -3.51 5.58
C LEU A 144 11.17 -2.14 5.60
N ILE A 145 10.50 -1.12 5.08
CA ILE A 145 10.92 0.28 5.20
C ILE A 145 10.62 0.76 6.62
N VAL A 146 11.63 1.26 7.32
CA VAL A 146 11.48 1.83 8.67
C VAL A 146 11.77 3.33 8.61
N ALA A 147 10.78 4.08 8.13
CA ALA A 147 10.88 5.53 7.94
C ALA A 147 9.52 6.16 7.68
N SER A 148 9.43 7.45 7.98
CA SER A 148 8.33 8.30 7.50
C SER A 148 8.33 8.39 5.96
N PRO A 149 7.19 8.71 5.32
CA PRO A 149 7.16 9.01 3.89
C PRO A 149 7.99 10.24 3.50
N GLU A 150 8.30 11.12 4.45
CA GLU A 150 9.14 12.30 4.24
C GLU A 150 10.63 11.91 4.07
N GLU A 151 11.10 10.95 4.86
CA GLU A 151 12.47 10.44 4.78
C GLU A 151 12.67 9.44 3.62
N ILE A 152 11.68 8.56 3.39
CA ILE A 152 11.67 7.60 2.28
C ILE A 152 10.34 7.75 1.54
N PRO A 153 10.30 8.42 0.38
CA PRO A 153 9.07 8.71 -0.37
C PRO A 153 8.26 7.48 -0.77
N PHE A 154 6.93 7.64 -0.91
CA PHE A 154 6.09 6.57 -1.45
C PHE A 154 6.41 6.24 -2.90
N ASP A 155 6.85 7.20 -3.71
CA ASP A 155 7.26 6.93 -5.10
C ASP A 155 8.39 5.90 -5.17
N PHE A 156 9.35 5.97 -4.25
CA PHE A 156 10.40 4.97 -4.10
C PHE A 156 9.80 3.61 -3.71
N GLN A 157 8.93 3.58 -2.69
CA GLN A 157 8.26 2.35 -2.24
C GLN A 157 7.44 1.71 -3.37
N TYR A 158 6.63 2.47 -4.10
CA TYR A 158 5.79 1.96 -5.18
C TYR A 158 6.60 1.42 -6.33
N ALA A 159 7.70 2.09 -6.69
CA ALA A 159 8.59 1.58 -7.72
C ALA A 159 9.29 0.28 -7.28
N LEU A 160 9.62 0.14 -6.00
CA LEU A 160 10.21 -1.07 -5.44
C LEU A 160 9.19 -2.22 -5.33
N ASP A 161 7.95 -1.93 -4.91
CA ASP A 161 6.84 -2.88 -4.72
C ASP A 161 6.26 -3.45 -6.03
N VAL A 162 6.81 -3.04 -7.18
CA VAL A 162 6.54 -3.74 -8.46
C VAL A 162 7.13 -5.14 -8.46
N ARG A 163 8.24 -5.36 -7.74
CA ARG A 163 9.00 -6.62 -7.77
C ARG A 163 9.27 -7.22 -6.39
N TYR A 164 9.37 -6.39 -5.36
CA TYR A 164 9.58 -6.82 -3.98
C TYR A 164 8.25 -6.82 -3.22
N ALA A 165 8.19 -7.52 -2.10
CA ALA A 165 7.09 -7.40 -1.14
C ALA A 165 7.47 -6.33 -0.10
N VAL A 166 6.97 -5.10 -0.29
CA VAL A 166 7.43 -3.95 0.49
C VAL A 166 6.41 -3.57 1.58
N GLY A 167 6.85 -3.67 2.84
CA GLY A 167 6.13 -3.13 4.00
C GLY A 167 6.70 -1.80 4.44
N ARG A 168 5.92 -1.01 5.20
CA ARG A 168 6.42 0.19 5.89
C ARG A 168 6.01 0.20 7.35
N LEU A 169 6.94 0.61 8.20
CA LEU A 169 6.73 0.83 9.63
C LEU A 169 7.20 2.23 10.01
N HIS A 170 6.28 3.04 10.54
CA HIS A 170 6.60 4.34 11.09
C HIS A 170 5.73 4.63 12.32
N PHE A 171 6.37 5.06 13.41
CA PHE A 171 5.69 5.51 14.62
C PHE A 171 6.28 6.84 15.09
N ALA A 172 5.46 7.63 15.77
CA ALA A 172 5.87 8.91 16.35
C ALA A 172 6.84 8.76 17.54
N THR A 173 6.86 7.61 18.21
CA THR A 173 7.68 7.40 19.42
C THR A 173 8.53 6.13 19.33
N LEU A 174 9.69 6.16 19.97
CA LEU A 174 10.58 4.99 20.07
C LEU A 174 9.92 3.82 20.82
N GLU A 175 9.11 4.11 21.83
CA GLU A 175 8.41 3.10 22.62
C GLU A 175 7.45 2.27 21.75
N ALA A 176 6.75 2.91 20.81
CA ALA A 176 5.85 2.22 19.88
C ALA A 176 6.59 1.22 18.98
N TYR A 177 7.84 1.51 18.58
CA TYR A 177 8.67 0.54 17.85
C TYR A 177 9.00 -0.68 18.70
N THR A 178 9.35 -0.48 19.98
CA THR A 178 9.62 -1.58 20.92
C THR A 178 8.38 -2.45 21.14
N HIS A 179 7.22 -1.84 21.42
CA HIS A 179 5.97 -2.56 21.62
C HIS A 179 5.56 -3.33 20.37
N TYR A 180 5.70 -2.74 19.18
CA TYR A 180 5.42 -3.43 17.92
C TYR A 180 6.32 -4.65 17.74
N ALA A 181 7.64 -4.50 17.90
CA ALA A 181 8.58 -5.60 17.76
C ALA A 181 8.28 -6.74 18.73
N GLN A 182 8.01 -6.43 20.00
CA GLN A 182 7.63 -7.42 21.01
C GLN A 182 6.32 -8.12 20.66
N SER A 183 5.31 -7.37 20.23
CA SER A 183 3.99 -7.92 19.87
C SER A 183 4.07 -8.88 18.68
N VAL A 184 4.87 -8.56 17.66
CA VAL A 184 5.07 -9.44 16.50
C VAL A 184 5.81 -10.71 16.90
N VAL A 185 6.90 -10.59 17.67
CA VAL A 185 7.66 -11.75 18.14
C VAL A 185 6.77 -12.67 18.98
N GLN A 186 6.01 -12.09 19.91
CA GLN A 186 5.06 -12.83 20.73
C GLN A 186 4.01 -13.56 19.88
N ALA A 187 3.39 -12.86 18.93
CA ALA A 187 2.35 -13.43 18.08
C ALA A 187 2.84 -14.57 17.16
N GLU A 188 4.12 -14.57 16.80
CA GLU A 188 4.71 -15.61 15.94
C GLU A 188 5.29 -16.80 16.72
N GLN A 189 5.80 -16.58 17.93
CA GLN A 189 6.44 -17.63 18.73
C GLN A 189 5.49 -18.29 19.71
N GLU A 190 4.50 -17.56 20.23
CA GLU A 190 3.52 -18.08 21.16
C GLU A 190 2.24 -18.47 20.44
N LEU A 191 1.61 -19.57 20.88
CA LEU A 191 0.26 -19.87 20.44
C LEU A 191 -0.68 -18.75 20.93
N PRO A 192 -1.47 -18.12 20.04
CA PRO A 192 -2.39 -17.07 20.44
C PRO A 192 -3.35 -17.60 21.51
N ALA A 193 -3.29 -17.03 22.72
CA ALA A 193 -4.22 -17.37 23.81
C ALA A 193 -5.64 -16.83 23.57
N LEU A 194 -5.81 -15.95 22.57
CA LEU A 194 -7.07 -15.28 22.28
C LEU A 194 -7.97 -16.12 21.36
N PRO A 195 -9.30 -16.06 21.54
CA PRO A 195 -10.21 -16.69 20.62
C PRO A 195 -10.04 -16.10 19.22
N ARG A 196 -10.04 -16.94 18.19
CA ARG A 196 -9.98 -16.52 16.80
C ARG A 196 -11.25 -15.73 16.49
N ARG A 197 -11.16 -14.40 16.47
CA ARG A 197 -12.29 -13.50 16.20
C ARG A 197 -11.96 -12.65 14.99
N ILE A 198 -12.94 -12.53 14.08
CA ILE A 198 -12.83 -11.64 12.92
C ILE A 198 -13.95 -10.61 13.04
N THR A 199 -13.58 -9.33 12.97
CA THR A 199 -14.56 -8.24 12.87
C THR A 199 -14.59 -7.76 11.43
N LEU A 200 -15.76 -7.83 10.81
CA LEU A 200 -15.97 -7.32 9.47
C LEU A 200 -16.67 -5.97 9.55
N PHE A 201 -16.07 -4.97 8.93
CA PHE A 201 -16.60 -3.62 8.85
C PHE A 201 -16.81 -3.25 7.38
N GLY A 202 -18.07 -3.28 6.94
CA GLY A 202 -18.46 -2.87 5.60
C GLY A 202 -19.14 -1.51 5.65
N VAL A 203 -18.41 -0.46 5.28
CA VAL A 203 -19.00 0.87 5.12
C VAL A 203 -20.00 0.82 3.97
N HIS A 204 -21.13 1.49 4.15
CA HIS A 204 -22.17 1.64 3.13
C HIS A 204 -22.62 3.10 3.15
N ASN A 205 -22.02 3.92 2.29
CA ASN A 205 -22.40 5.32 2.17
C ASN A 205 -23.62 5.46 1.26
N CYS A 206 -24.49 6.42 1.54
CA CYS A 206 -25.62 6.73 0.67
C CYS A 206 -25.09 7.19 -0.70
N ASP A 207 -25.73 6.72 -1.76
CA ASP A 207 -25.42 7.05 -3.16
C ASP A 207 -24.01 6.65 -3.63
N ASP A 208 -23.34 5.76 -2.89
CA ASP A 208 -22.04 5.19 -3.24
C ASP A 208 -22.15 3.75 -3.72
N ARG A 209 -22.14 3.55 -5.04
CA ARG A 209 -22.19 2.20 -5.61
C ARG A 209 -20.98 1.34 -5.26
N ALA A 210 -19.82 1.94 -4.96
CA ALA A 210 -18.60 1.20 -4.67
C ALA A 210 -18.61 0.66 -3.22
N THR A 211 -18.99 1.49 -2.24
CA THR A 211 -19.12 1.02 -0.85
C THR A 211 -20.34 0.11 -0.68
N GLU A 212 -21.46 0.36 -1.38
CA GLU A 212 -22.58 -0.59 -1.46
C GLU A 212 -22.12 -1.93 -2.04
N ALA A 213 -21.42 -1.95 -3.18
CA ALA A 213 -20.95 -3.18 -3.78
C ALA A 213 -19.94 -3.92 -2.89
N SER A 214 -19.03 -3.21 -2.22
CA SER A 214 -18.10 -3.82 -1.26
C SER A 214 -18.85 -4.44 -0.07
N ALA A 215 -19.79 -3.72 0.53
CA ALA A 215 -20.58 -4.21 1.65
C ALA A 215 -21.44 -5.44 1.26
N THR A 216 -22.10 -5.39 0.10
CA THR A 216 -23.06 -6.42 -0.33
C THR A 216 -22.42 -7.61 -1.02
N LYS A 217 -21.36 -7.40 -1.81
CA LYS A 217 -20.74 -8.46 -2.66
C LYS A 217 -19.42 -9.00 -2.12
N LEU A 218 -18.79 -8.34 -1.15
CA LEU A 218 -17.58 -8.84 -0.47
C LEU A 218 -17.86 -9.15 1.00
N ILE A 219 -18.25 -8.14 1.78
CA ILE A 219 -18.40 -8.28 3.23
C ILE A 219 -19.55 -9.23 3.59
N GLY A 220 -20.72 -9.08 2.95
CA GLY A 220 -21.87 -9.96 3.14
C GLY A 220 -21.54 -11.44 2.92
N PRO A 221 -21.05 -11.84 1.73
CA PRO A 221 -20.67 -13.22 1.44
C PRO A 221 -19.58 -13.76 2.36
N LEU A 222 -18.57 -12.95 2.71
CA LEU A 222 -17.54 -13.36 3.68
C LEU A 222 -18.13 -13.67 5.05
N ALA A 223 -19.01 -12.79 5.56
CA ALA A 223 -19.62 -12.92 6.87
C ALA A 223 -20.57 -14.12 6.98
N HIS A 224 -21.34 -14.39 5.92
CA HIS A 224 -22.45 -15.34 5.96
C HIS A 224 -22.12 -16.70 5.37
N THR A 225 -21.23 -16.76 4.39
CA THR A 225 -21.04 -17.97 3.57
C THR A 225 -19.64 -18.55 3.73
N HIS A 226 -18.59 -17.71 3.76
CA HIS A 226 -17.23 -18.23 3.73
C HIS A 226 -16.63 -18.42 5.14
N LEU A 227 -16.67 -17.39 5.99
CA LEU A 227 -16.02 -17.47 7.31
C LEU A 227 -16.63 -18.52 8.25
N PRO A 228 -17.98 -18.67 8.36
CA PRO A 228 -18.56 -19.71 9.19
C PRO A 228 -18.18 -21.14 8.76
N ASN A 229 -17.85 -21.33 7.48
CA ASN A 229 -17.47 -22.63 6.91
C ASN A 229 -15.96 -22.89 6.98
N LEU A 230 -15.14 -21.85 7.16
CA LEU A 230 -13.68 -21.95 7.19
C LEU A 230 -13.09 -21.87 8.59
N MET A 231 -13.79 -21.22 9.53
CA MET A 231 -13.28 -20.95 10.88
C MET A 231 -14.39 -21.00 11.92
N THR A 232 -14.11 -21.57 13.09
CA THR A 232 -14.90 -21.42 14.33
C THR A 232 -14.66 -20.03 14.94
N ALA A 233 -14.71 -18.99 14.11
CA ALA A 233 -14.48 -17.62 14.52
C ALA A 233 -15.81 -16.90 14.78
N GLU A 234 -15.88 -16.15 15.87
CA GLU A 234 -17.01 -15.27 16.14
C GLU A 234 -16.97 -14.12 15.13
N VAL A 235 -17.99 -14.03 14.25
CA VAL A 235 -18.10 -12.97 13.24
C VAL A 235 -18.91 -11.82 13.82
N GLN A 236 -18.23 -10.72 14.15
CA GLN A 236 -18.89 -9.50 14.61
C GLN A 236 -19.05 -8.50 13.47
N ARG A 237 -20.26 -7.92 13.37
CA ARG A 237 -20.54 -6.77 12.50
C ARG A 237 -20.67 -5.54 13.37
N ALA A 238 -19.94 -4.50 13.02
CA ALA A 238 -20.15 -3.18 13.60
C ALA A 238 -20.77 -2.28 12.53
N THR A 239 -21.88 -1.65 12.87
CA THR A 239 -22.36 -0.48 12.13
C THR A 239 -21.43 0.71 12.39
N ALA A 240 -21.45 1.73 11.53
CA ALA A 240 -20.66 2.95 11.74
C ALA A 240 -20.91 3.59 13.13
N ALA A 241 -22.15 3.51 13.64
CA ALA A 241 -22.50 3.98 14.99
C ALA A 241 -21.86 3.15 16.11
N GLN A 242 -21.83 1.82 15.98
CA GLN A 242 -21.22 0.92 16.97
C GLN A 242 -19.68 0.98 16.96
N ALA A 243 -19.07 1.24 15.80
CA ALA A 243 -17.64 1.48 15.70
C ALA A 243 -17.23 2.80 16.38
N ARG A 244 -18.03 3.87 16.24
CA ARG A 244 -17.82 5.16 16.91
C ARG A 244 -17.98 5.06 18.43
N ALA A 245 -18.98 4.33 18.94
CA ALA A 245 -19.17 4.14 20.38
C ALA A 245 -18.02 3.39 21.06
N ARG A 246 -17.40 2.41 20.37
CA ARG A 246 -16.19 1.71 20.86
C ARG A 246 -14.94 2.60 20.87
N ARG A 247 -14.93 3.69 20.09
CA ARG A 247 -13.82 4.67 19.99
C ARG A 247 -13.81 5.69 21.14
N SER A 248 -14.99 6.03 21.68
CA SER A 248 -15.17 7.03 22.75
C SER A 248 -14.51 6.66 24.09
N GLY A 249 -14.14 5.39 24.31
CA GLY A 249 -13.39 4.98 25.52
C GLY A 249 -11.93 5.46 25.60
N ARG A 250 -11.39 6.13 24.58
CA ARG A 250 -9.98 6.60 24.49
C ARG A 250 -9.85 8.02 23.90
N GLU A 251 -10.75 8.93 24.28
CA GLU A 251 -10.88 10.26 23.67
C GLU A 251 -9.59 11.11 23.66
N HIS A 252 -8.76 11.06 24.69
CA HIS A 252 -7.53 11.86 24.76
C HIS A 252 -6.37 11.39 23.86
N GLU A 253 -6.32 10.10 23.49
CA GLU A 253 -5.28 9.55 22.60
C GLU A 253 -5.66 9.68 21.12
N VAL A 254 -6.96 9.75 20.83
CA VAL A 254 -7.51 9.79 19.47
C VAL A 254 -7.37 11.18 18.83
N GLU A 255 -7.41 12.26 19.61
CA GLU A 255 -7.35 13.62 19.07
C GLU A 255 -5.94 13.98 18.56
N ALA A 256 -4.90 13.53 19.26
CA ALA A 256 -3.51 13.65 18.80
C ALA A 256 -3.21 12.75 17.58
N ALA A 257 -3.75 11.53 17.56
CA ALA A 257 -3.65 10.63 16.41
C ALA A 257 -4.48 11.14 15.21
N ALA A 258 -5.63 11.77 15.43
CA ALA A 258 -6.48 12.34 14.38
C ALA A 258 -5.84 13.55 13.71
N ALA A 259 -5.12 14.40 14.46
CA ALA A 259 -4.35 15.49 13.88
C ALA A 259 -3.17 14.99 13.01
N GLN A 260 -2.49 13.92 13.43
CA GLN A 260 -1.44 13.26 12.65
C GLN A 260 -2.00 12.53 11.42
N ILE A 261 -3.18 11.91 11.55
CA ILE A 261 -3.90 11.27 10.43
C ILE A 261 -4.42 12.32 9.45
N ALA A 262 -4.92 13.48 9.90
CA ALA A 262 -5.40 14.55 9.03
C ALA A 262 -4.26 15.16 8.20
N ALA A 263 -3.09 15.40 8.81
CA ALA A 263 -1.89 15.84 8.10
C ALA A 263 -1.37 14.78 7.11
N ALA A 264 -1.41 13.49 7.48
CA ALA A 264 -1.08 12.39 6.58
C ALA A 264 -2.11 12.22 5.45
N GLN A 265 -3.39 12.51 5.71
CA GLN A 265 -4.50 12.45 4.76
C GLN A 265 -4.41 13.54 3.70
N GLU A 266 -4.08 14.78 4.07
CA GLU A 266 -3.95 15.90 3.13
C GLU A 266 -2.84 15.65 2.08
N TRP A 267 -1.74 15.06 2.52
CA TRP A 267 -0.65 14.64 1.63
C TRP A 267 -0.96 13.34 0.87
N GLN A 268 -1.59 12.34 1.50
CA GLN A 268 -2.09 11.14 0.81
C GLN A 268 -3.07 11.49 -0.29
N MET A 269 -3.95 12.47 -0.09
CA MET A 269 -4.90 12.92 -1.11
C MET A 269 -4.21 13.62 -2.26
N THR A 270 -3.17 14.39 -2.00
CA THR A 270 -2.34 14.99 -3.05
C THR A 270 -1.66 13.91 -3.90
N ALA A 271 -1.12 12.87 -3.26
CA ALA A 271 -0.48 11.74 -3.94
C ALA A 271 -1.47 10.85 -4.72
N LEU A 272 -2.65 10.59 -4.13
CA LEU A 272 -3.66 9.71 -4.72
C LEU A 272 -4.42 10.39 -5.87
N LEU A 273 -4.61 11.71 -5.80
CA LEU A 273 -5.11 12.52 -6.92
C LEU A 273 -4.08 12.60 -8.05
N ALA A 274 -2.79 12.74 -7.74
CA ALA A 274 -1.73 12.64 -8.74
C ALA A 274 -1.74 11.26 -9.42
N GLU A 275 -1.94 10.18 -8.66
CA GLU A 275 -2.02 8.79 -9.15
C GLU A 275 -3.26 8.50 -10.03
N GLN A 276 -4.45 8.94 -9.61
CA GLN A 276 -5.69 8.74 -10.37
C GLN A 276 -5.68 9.49 -11.69
N THR A 277 -5.17 10.72 -11.67
CA THR A 277 -5.01 11.53 -12.88
C THR A 277 -4.02 10.87 -13.85
N TYR A 278 -2.93 10.35 -13.30
CA TYR A 278 -1.90 9.62 -14.03
C TYR A 278 -2.44 8.34 -14.70
N LYS A 279 -3.23 7.52 -14.00
CA LYS A 279 -3.88 6.32 -14.57
C LYS A 279 -4.91 6.64 -15.64
N ALA A 280 -5.67 7.73 -15.48
CA ALA A 280 -6.69 8.16 -16.45
C ALA A 280 -6.08 8.69 -17.77
N GLN A 281 -4.88 9.29 -17.73
CA GLN A 281 -4.14 9.74 -18.91
C GLN A 281 -3.58 8.55 -19.71
N LEU A 282 -3.08 7.52 -19.04
CA LEU A 282 -2.57 6.31 -19.67
C LEU A 282 -3.65 5.52 -20.44
N ALA A 283 -4.86 5.44 -19.89
CA ALA A 283 -6.00 4.80 -20.57
C ALA A 283 -6.40 5.48 -21.89
N ARG A 284 -6.25 6.81 -21.98
CA ARG A 284 -6.57 7.58 -23.20
C ARG A 284 -5.47 7.49 -24.26
N CYS A 285 -4.21 7.50 -23.85
CA CYS A 285 -3.08 7.32 -24.78
C CYS A 285 -3.02 5.90 -25.35
N SER A 286 -3.44 4.87 -24.58
CA SER A 286 -3.56 3.50 -25.08
C SER A 286 -4.65 3.33 -26.15
N ALA A 287 -5.71 4.14 -26.11
CA ALA A 287 -6.78 4.10 -27.11
C ALA A 287 -6.42 4.86 -28.41
N ALA A 288 -5.53 5.86 -28.32
CA ALA A 288 -5.13 6.70 -29.45
C ALA A 288 -3.99 6.11 -30.33
N MET A 289 -3.36 5.00 -29.92
CA MET A 289 -2.22 4.38 -30.62
C MET A 289 -2.53 2.99 -31.24
N LEU A 290 -3.80 2.59 -31.33
CA LEU A 290 -4.18 1.44 -32.16
C LEU A 290 -4.11 1.86 -33.64
N PRO A 291 -3.36 1.17 -34.52
CA PRO A 291 -3.33 1.51 -35.93
C PRO A 291 -4.72 1.30 -36.56
N PRO A 292 -5.12 2.10 -37.57
CA PRO A 292 -6.37 1.87 -38.29
C PRO A 292 -6.34 0.46 -38.88
N ARG A 293 -7.38 -0.33 -38.62
CA ARG A 293 -7.55 -1.66 -39.20
C ARG A 293 -7.52 -1.52 -40.73
N CYS A 294 -6.48 -2.06 -41.38
CA CYS A 294 -6.42 -2.17 -42.82
C CYS A 294 -7.63 -2.99 -43.30
N CYS A 295 -8.55 -2.34 -44.00
CA CYS A 295 -9.55 -3.01 -44.82
C CYS A 295 -8.84 -3.60 -46.05
N SER A 296 -8.79 -4.92 -46.16
CA SER A 296 -8.41 -5.58 -47.42
C SER A 296 -9.50 -5.36 -48.48
N PRO A 297 -9.15 -5.15 -49.76
CA PRO A 297 -10.13 -5.01 -50.83
C PRO A 297 -10.74 -6.39 -51.20
N PRO A 298 -11.95 -6.42 -51.80
CA PRO A 298 -12.55 -7.67 -52.24
C PRO A 298 -11.81 -8.20 -53.48
N ALA A 299 -11.46 -9.48 -53.46
CA ALA A 299 -11.02 -10.18 -54.66
C ALA A 299 -12.22 -10.34 -55.62
N MET A 300 -12.13 -9.70 -56.79
CA MET A 300 -12.88 -10.10 -57.97
C MET A 300 -12.02 -11.08 -58.78
N GLY A 301 -12.62 -12.21 -59.18
CA GLY A 301 -12.01 -13.22 -60.06
C GLY A 301 -12.18 -14.63 -59.52
#